data_AF-A0A380JTQ3-F1
#
_entry.id   AF-A0A380JTQ3-F1
#
_cell.length_a   1.000
_cell.length_b   1.000
_cell.length_c   1.000
_cell.angle_alpha   90.00
_cell.angle_beta   90.00
_cell.angle_gamma   90.00
#
_symmetry.space_group_name_H-M   'P 1'
#
loop_
_entity.id
_entity.type
_entity.pdbx_description
1 polymer ?
#
loop_
_entity_poly.entity_id
_entity_poly.type
_entity_poly.pdbx_seq_one_letter_code
_entity_poly.pdbx_strand_id
1 'polypeptide(L)'
;MPRKTFDKAFKLSAVKLILEEEQSVKMVSSTLEIHPNSLYRWVQEYEKYGESAFPGHGSALRHAQFEIKKLEKENKLLQEELALLKKFQVFLKSNRK
;
A
#
# COMPACT_ATOMS: atom_id res chain seq x y z
N MET A 1 -22.52 -10.53 17.12
CA MET A 1 -21.19 -10.49 17.76
C MET A 1 -20.29 -9.50 17.03
N PRO A 2 -19.41 -8.75 17.73
CA PRO A 2 -18.47 -7.84 17.09
C PRO A 2 -17.49 -8.60 16.20
N ARG A 3 -17.14 -8.03 15.03
CA ARG A 3 -16.10 -8.60 14.17
C ARG A 3 -14.74 -8.44 14.84
N LYS A 4 -13.98 -9.54 14.96
CA LYS A 4 -12.57 -9.48 15.34
C LYS A 4 -11.80 -8.64 14.31
N THR A 5 -11.07 -7.64 14.77
CA THR A 5 -10.15 -6.83 13.96
C THR A 5 -8.72 -7.27 14.22
N PHE A 6 -7.92 -7.30 13.16
CA PHE A 6 -6.51 -7.68 13.25
C PHE A 6 -5.67 -6.60 12.57
N ASP A 7 -4.53 -6.29 13.19
CA ASP A 7 -3.59 -5.29 12.68
C ASP A 7 -2.85 -5.80 11.44
N LYS A 8 -2.31 -4.85 10.66
CA LYS A 8 -1.55 -5.14 9.43
C LYS A 8 -0.41 -6.12 9.68
N ALA A 9 0.39 -5.86 10.73
CA ALA A 9 1.55 -6.68 11.06
C ALA A 9 1.15 -8.14 11.35
N PHE A 10 0.05 -8.34 12.07
CA PHE A 10 -0.46 -9.66 12.41
C PHE A 10 -0.94 -10.45 11.18
N LYS A 11 -1.65 -9.77 10.26
CA LYS A 11 -2.09 -10.42 9.01
C LYS A 11 -0.89 -10.79 8.13
N LEU A 12 0.12 -9.93 8.06
CA LEU A 12 1.35 -10.21 7.32
C LEU A 12 2.09 -11.41 7.89
N SER A 13 2.29 -11.47 9.21
CA SER A 13 2.96 -12.61 9.84
C SER A 13 2.19 -13.91 9.60
N ALA A 14 0.86 -13.89 9.72
CA ALA A 14 0.03 -15.07 9.46
C ALA A 14 0.15 -15.57 8.00
N VAL A 15 0.21 -14.66 7.03
CA VAL A 15 0.40 -15.02 5.62
C VAL A 15 1.83 -15.53 5.36
N LYS A 16 2.86 -14.94 5.98
CA LYS A 16 4.24 -15.40 5.86
C LYS A 16 4.43 -16.82 6.39
N LEU A 17 3.82 -17.17 7.52
CA LEU A 17 3.82 -18.55 8.02
C LEU A 17 3.27 -19.55 6.99
N ILE A 18 2.29 -19.14 6.20
CA ILE A 18 1.66 -20.02 5.20
C ILE A 18 2.49 -20.08 3.91
N LEU A 19 3.02 -18.95 3.45
CA LEU A 19 3.70 -18.85 2.15
C LEU A 19 5.21 -19.10 2.21
N GLU A 20 5.89 -18.60 3.25
CA GLU A 20 7.35 -18.69 3.39
C GLU A 20 7.75 -19.94 4.18
N GLU A 21 6.99 -20.31 5.22
CA GLU A 21 7.26 -21.50 6.04
C GLU A 21 6.42 -22.72 5.64
N GLU A 22 5.66 -22.63 4.54
CA GLU A 22 4.81 -23.69 3.98
C GLU A 22 3.85 -24.36 4.98
N GLN A 23 3.48 -23.64 6.06
CA GLN A 23 2.58 -24.21 7.06
C GLN A 23 1.16 -24.32 6.50
N SER A 24 0.49 -25.44 6.82
CA SER A 24 -0.89 -25.63 6.37
C SER A 24 -1.82 -24.59 7.00
N VAL A 25 -2.76 -24.07 6.20
CA VAL A 25 -3.79 -23.11 6.66
C VAL A 25 -4.57 -23.64 7.88
N LYS A 26 -4.79 -24.96 7.94
CA LYS A 26 -5.47 -25.61 9.06
C LYS A 26 -4.67 -25.54 10.36
N MET A 27 -3.34 -25.73 10.28
CA MET A 27 -2.45 -25.62 11.43
C MET A 27 -2.42 -24.19 11.94
N VAL A 28 -2.16 -23.22 11.04
CA VAL A 28 -2.10 -21.78 11.39
C VAL A 28 -3.45 -21.29 11.94
N SER A 29 -4.56 -21.76 11.37
CA SER A 29 -5.91 -21.47 11.87
C SER A 29 -6.12 -21.94 13.31
N SER A 30 -5.64 -23.14 13.64
CA SER A 30 -5.76 -23.70 14.98
C SER A 30 -4.85 -22.98 15.98
N THR A 31 -3.60 -22.69 15.59
CA THR A 31 -2.61 -22.00 16.42
C THR A 31 -3.00 -20.55 16.73
N LEU A 32 -3.52 -19.83 15.74
CA LEU A 32 -3.87 -18.41 15.89
C LEU A 32 -5.35 -18.18 16.27
N GLU A 33 -6.14 -19.25 16.38
CA GLU A 33 -7.60 -19.21 16.62
C GLU A 33 -8.35 -18.32 15.61
N ILE A 34 -7.97 -18.41 14.34
CA ILE A 34 -8.55 -17.66 13.23
C ILE A 34 -9.30 -18.63 12.33
N HIS A 35 -10.49 -18.24 11.86
CA HIS A 35 -11.24 -19.05 10.93
C HIS A 35 -10.45 -19.26 9.61
N PRO A 36 -10.32 -20.50 9.08
CA PRO A 36 -9.51 -20.80 7.88
C PRO A 36 -9.83 -19.91 6.67
N ASN A 37 -11.12 -19.64 6.42
CA ASN A 37 -11.54 -18.75 5.32
C ASN A 37 -10.94 -17.34 5.40
N SER A 38 -10.66 -16.82 6.60
CA SER A 38 -10.00 -15.52 6.75
C SER A 38 -8.55 -15.59 6.28
N LEU A 39 -7.85 -16.67 6.62
CA LEU A 39 -6.48 -16.92 6.19
C LEU A 39 -6.40 -17.12 4.67
N TYR A 40 -7.28 -17.93 4.08
CA TYR A 40 -7.34 -18.08 2.62
C TYR A 40 -7.54 -16.75 1.91
N ARG A 41 -8.46 -15.91 2.42
CA ARG A 41 -8.66 -14.57 1.85
C ARG A 41 -7.42 -13.70 1.99
N TRP A 42 -6.75 -13.71 3.14
CA TRP A 42 -5.52 -12.92 3.33
C TRP A 42 -4.39 -13.36 2.43
N VAL A 43 -4.22 -14.67 2.22
CA VAL A 43 -3.25 -15.21 1.26
C VAL A 43 -3.56 -14.72 -0.15
N GLN A 44 -4.82 -14.84 -0.61
CA GLN A 44 -5.22 -14.33 -1.93
C GLN A 44 -5.02 -12.82 -2.08
N GLU A 45 -5.37 -12.03 -1.06
CA GLU A 45 -5.16 -10.59 -1.05
C GLU A 45 -3.65 -10.25 -1.13
N TYR A 46 -2.81 -11.00 -0.41
CA TYR A 46 -1.36 -10.83 -0.40
C TYR A 46 -0.71 -11.25 -1.72
N GLU A 47 -1.12 -12.36 -2.33
CA GLU A 47 -0.63 -12.75 -3.66
C GLU A 47 -0.96 -11.69 -4.72
N LYS A 48 -2.11 -11.02 -4.59
CA LYS A 48 -2.56 -9.99 -5.53
C LYS A 48 -1.92 -8.62 -5.32
N TYR A 49 -1.74 -8.21 -4.06
CA TYR A 49 -1.36 -6.83 -3.70
C TYR A 49 -0.07 -6.73 -2.88
N GLY A 50 0.58 -7.86 -2.56
CA GLY A 50 1.76 -7.93 -1.70
C GLY A 50 1.51 -7.34 -0.32
N GLU A 51 2.50 -6.61 0.20
CA GLU A 51 2.40 -5.92 1.50
C GLU A 51 1.32 -4.82 1.55
N SER A 52 0.84 -4.38 0.39
CA SER A 52 -0.24 -3.40 0.25
C SER A 52 -1.64 -4.03 0.40
N ALA A 53 -1.73 -5.36 0.53
CA ALA A 53 -2.98 -6.08 0.74
C ALA A 53 -3.76 -5.61 1.99
N PHE A 54 -3.04 -5.16 3.02
CA PHE A 54 -3.62 -4.83 4.32
C PHE A 54 -3.44 -3.35 4.68
N PRO A 55 -4.12 -2.41 4.02
CA PRO A 55 -3.96 -0.97 4.28
C PRO A 55 -4.71 -0.49 5.55
N GLY A 56 -5.18 -1.40 6.40
CA GLY A 56 -5.99 -1.07 7.58
C GLY A 56 -7.46 -0.86 7.24
N HIS A 57 -7.91 0.40 7.12
CA HIS A 57 -9.30 0.74 6.81
C HIS A 57 -9.51 0.98 5.31
N GLY A 58 -10.45 0.25 4.70
CA GLY A 58 -10.74 0.31 3.27
C GLY A 58 -10.04 -0.77 2.45
N SER A 59 -10.26 -0.79 1.13
CA SER A 59 -9.66 -1.78 0.23
C SER A 59 -8.26 -1.35 -0.25
N ALA A 60 -7.39 -2.32 -0.50
CA ALA A 60 -6.05 -2.10 -1.06
C ALA A 60 -6.10 -1.29 -2.37
N LEU A 61 -7.04 -1.62 -3.26
CA LEU A 61 -7.23 -0.90 -4.52
C LEU A 61 -7.57 0.58 -4.31
N ARG A 62 -8.44 0.89 -3.34
CA ARG A 62 -8.84 2.28 -3.05
C ARG A 62 -7.67 3.09 -2.50
N HIS A 63 -6.85 2.48 -1.64
CA HIS A 63 -5.64 3.13 -1.13
C HIS A 63 -4.62 3.39 -2.24
N ALA A 64 -4.38 2.40 -3.11
CA ALA A 64 -3.49 2.58 -4.25
C ALA A 64 -3.97 3.71 -5.18
N GLN A 65 -5.26 3.75 -5.50
CA GLN A 65 -5.85 4.82 -6.32
C GLN A 65 -5.75 6.20 -5.66
N PHE A 66 -5.91 6.27 -4.33
CA PHE A 66 -5.75 7.52 -3.59
C PHE A 66 -4.31 8.03 -3.66
N GLU A 67 -3.33 7.15 -3.42
CA GLU A 67 -1.92 7.55 -3.45
C GLU A 67 -1.48 7.97 -4.86
N ILE A 68 -1.95 7.28 -5.91
CA ILE A 68 -1.71 7.68 -7.30
C ILE A 68 -2.20 9.11 -7.54
N LYS A 69 -3.46 9.42 -7.19
CA LYS A 69 -4.02 10.77 -7.39
C LYS A 69 -3.26 11.85 -6.61
N LYS A 70 -2.83 11.52 -5.39
CA LYS A 70 -2.04 12.43 -4.55
C LYS A 70 -0.68 12.71 -5.19
N LEU A 71 0.02 11.66 -5.64
CA LEU A 71 1.31 11.78 -6.32
C LEU A 71 1.21 12.52 -7.66
N GLU A 72 0.15 12.29 -8.44
CA GLU A 72 -0.10 13.04 -9.69
C GLU A 72 -0.26 14.54 -9.42
N LYS A 73 -0.99 14.90 -8.36
CA LYS A 73 -1.17 16.31 -7.97
C LYS A 73 0.15 16.94 -7.54
N GLU A 74 0.94 16.24 -6.74
CA GLU A 74 2.26 16.71 -6.29
C GLU A 74 3.23 16.86 -7.47
N ASN A 75 3.28 15.87 -8.36
CA ASN A 75 4.13 15.93 -9.56
C ASN A 75 3.77 17.12 -10.45
N LYS A 76 2.46 17.38 -10.63
CA LYS A 76 1.99 18.54 -11.39
C LYS A 76 2.47 19.86 -10.77
N LEU A 77 2.34 20.02 -9.45
CA LEU A 77 2.81 21.22 -8.75
C LEU A 77 4.32 21.39 -8.90
N LEU A 78 5.10 20.32 -8.72
CA LEU A 78 6.56 20.35 -8.91
C LEU A 78 6.96 20.71 -10.35
N GLN A 79 6.22 20.23 -11.35
CA GLN A 79 6.45 20.61 -12.74
C GLN A 79 6.18 22.08 -13.00
N GLU A 80 5.11 22.64 -12.40
CA GLU A 80 4.78 24.07 -12.49
C GLU A 80 5.88 24.93 -11.83
N GLU A 81 6.34 24.54 -10.64
CA GLU A 81 7.45 25.20 -9.95
C GLU A 81 8.75 25.16 -10.77
N LEU A 82 9.12 23.98 -11.31
CA LEU A 82 10.28 23.86 -12.18
C LEU A 82 10.16 24.71 -13.45
N ALA A 83 8.97 24.76 -14.06
CA ALA A 83 8.74 25.60 -15.23
C ALA A 83 8.91 27.09 -14.90
N LEU A 84 8.41 27.52 -13.74
CA LEU A 84 8.58 28.88 -13.25
C LEU A 84 10.06 29.21 -13.00
N LEU A 85 10.78 28.34 -12.30
CA LEU A 85 12.22 28.51 -12.03
C LEU A 85 13.03 28.60 -13.33
N LYS A 86 12.73 27.76 -14.32
CA LYS A 86 13.37 27.83 -15.65
C LYS A 86 13.11 29.17 -16.34
N LYS A 87 11.87 29.68 -16.30
CA LYS A 87 11.54 31.02 -16.84
C LYS A 87 12.33 32.13 -16.15
N PHE A 88 12.44 32.09 -14.82
CA PHE A 88 13.24 33.04 -14.07
C PHE A 88 14.72 32.99 -14.43
N GLN A 89 15.31 31.80 -14.59
CA GLN A 89 16.70 31.67 -15.02
C GLN A 89 16.95 32.29 -16.40
N VAL A 90 16.03 32.09 -17.35
CA VAL A 90 16.11 32.71 -18.68
C VAL A 90 16.03 34.23 -18.57
N PHE A 91 15.08 34.75 -17.80
CA PHE A 91 14.94 36.19 -17.56
C PHE A 91 16.22 36.81 -16.97
N LEU A 92 16.80 36.17 -15.94
CA LEU A 92 18.03 36.64 -15.31
C LEU A 92 19.24 36.62 -16.26
N LYS A 93 19.33 35.64 -17.16
CA LYS A 93 20.39 35.61 -18.19
C LYS A 93 20.21 36.75 -19.20
N SER A 94 18.98 37.05 -19.61
CA SER A 94 18.69 38.13 -20.57
C SER A 94 18.97 39.53 -20.01
N ASN A 95 18.81 39.75 -18.70
CA ASN A 95 19.02 41.04 -18.04
C ASN A 95 20.46 41.32 -17.58
N ARG A 96 21.43 40.44 -17.85
CA ARG A 96 22.86 40.67 -17.53
C ARG A 96 23.61 41.48 -18.61
N LYS A 97 22.93 42.38 -19.32
CA LYS A 97 23.53 43.31 -20.30
C LYS A 97 23.48 44.73 -19.78
#